data_AF-M7SXN8-F1
#
_entry.id   AF-M7SXN8-F1
#
_cell.length_a   1.000
_cell.length_b   1.000
_cell.length_c   1.000
_cell.angle_alpha   90.00
_cell.angle_beta   90.00
_cell.angle_gamma   90.00
#
_symmetry.space_group_name_H-M   'P 1'
#
loop_
_entity.id
_entity.type
_entity.pdbx_description
1 polymer ?
#
loop_
_entity_poly.entity_id
_entity_poly.type
_entity_poly.pdbx_seq_one_letter_code
_entity_poly.pdbx_strand_id
1 'polypeptide(L)'
;MNETEKTDSFVAEQLITRLVDLDPSFALLSAYISATTLDSIELLLAVRAIMRSLELIQDRNQNPPKLLTHSDSPTTIAVAGAEDAAAAAENNNDDSGAIGMELDTLEEQIQQTESYLNTSNYGGIGDAGGARGAALSAAFAKLGGGACPATSTIAALRSCFKPEEMLSLVYVLRVELVKGAWTSRYLDWTDFERDPKLDAPPDGVIKLLADLLGRCIDAIGPSGWLLNDAILAGAGAGGDGSGGAGAGGEAGDFIAALKLEVSAALEGLEEAVYLRGIVGEAVRYCQVAEKQQQQQQQQQATDTAVVLDDAVNNKNKKSIIPLHIPEPGAEALPLGLKTGRDRISAQKLAAGGEIVDRSARETGHLRSQQVGAYSLERITI
;
A
#
# COMPACT_ATOMS: atom_id res chain seq x y z
N MET A 1 -29.67 10.56 -12.60
CA MET A 1 -30.11 10.07 -11.29
C MET A 1 -31.58 9.72 -11.36
N ASN A 2 -31.88 8.42 -11.40
CA ASN A 2 -33.23 7.89 -11.33
C ASN A 2 -33.82 8.11 -9.92
N GLU A 3 -35.14 8.06 -9.77
CA GLU A 3 -35.82 8.34 -8.50
C GLU A 3 -35.39 7.38 -7.37
N THR A 4 -35.09 6.13 -7.72
CA THR A 4 -34.55 5.10 -6.82
C THR A 4 -33.11 5.40 -6.37
N GLU A 5 -32.25 5.88 -7.25
CA GLU A 5 -30.86 6.24 -6.89
C GLU A 5 -30.81 7.42 -5.92
N LYS A 6 -31.80 8.32 -5.99
CA LYS A 6 -31.92 9.44 -5.04
C LYS A 6 -32.37 8.97 -3.66
N THR A 7 -33.31 8.02 -3.59
CA THR A 7 -33.72 7.44 -2.31
C THR A 7 -32.57 6.66 -1.67
N ASP A 8 -31.83 5.89 -2.46
CA ASP A 8 -30.69 5.12 -1.97
C ASP A 8 -29.56 6.03 -1.47
N SER A 9 -29.26 7.10 -2.21
CA SER A 9 -28.31 8.13 -1.78
C SER A 9 -28.73 8.83 -0.49
N PHE A 10 -30.02 9.12 -0.32
CA PHE A 10 -30.52 9.75 0.91
C PHE A 10 -30.44 8.81 2.11
N VAL A 11 -30.81 7.54 1.93
CA VAL A 11 -30.71 6.52 2.98
C VAL A 11 -29.26 6.30 3.39
N ALA A 12 -28.34 6.19 2.41
CA ALA A 12 -26.91 6.06 2.64
C ALA A 12 -26.34 7.23 3.46
N GLU A 13 -26.69 8.46 3.09
CA GLU A 13 -26.26 9.66 3.82
C GLU A 13 -26.76 9.65 5.27
N GLN A 14 -28.06 9.42 5.47
CA GLN A 14 -28.63 9.35 6.81
C GLN A 14 -28.02 8.23 7.65
N LEU A 15 -27.79 7.05 7.07
CA LEU A 15 -27.20 5.92 7.78
C LEU A 15 -25.79 6.26 8.29
N ILE A 16 -24.95 6.82 7.42
CA ILE A 16 -23.55 7.14 7.76
C ILE A 16 -23.50 8.26 8.80
N THR A 17 -24.31 9.32 8.63
CA THR A 17 -24.42 10.37 9.65
C THR A 17 -24.84 9.80 10.99
N ARG A 18 -25.85 8.92 11.03
CA ARG A 18 -26.30 8.29 12.28
C ARG A 18 -25.25 7.39 12.90
N LEU A 19 -24.49 6.62 12.11
CA LEU A 19 -23.40 5.79 12.62
C LEU A 19 -22.30 6.63 13.26
N VAL A 20 -21.96 7.77 12.65
CA VAL A 20 -20.98 8.72 13.18
C VAL A 20 -21.48 9.43 14.44
N ASP A 21 -22.76 9.83 14.47
CA ASP A 21 -23.39 10.43 15.66
C ASP A 21 -23.42 9.45 16.85
N LEU A 22 -23.64 8.16 16.59
CA LEU A 22 -23.72 7.11 17.62
C LEU A 22 -22.34 6.72 18.16
N ASP A 23 -21.31 6.73 17.33
CA ASP A 23 -19.95 6.36 17.70
C ASP A 23 -18.90 7.34 17.11
N PRO A 24 -18.51 8.40 17.86
CA PRO A 24 -17.51 9.36 17.40
C PRO A 24 -16.10 8.77 17.32
N SER A 25 -15.87 7.55 17.82
CA SER A 25 -14.59 6.83 17.68
C SER A 25 -14.39 6.21 16.30
N PHE A 26 -15.44 6.14 15.48
CA PHE A 26 -15.47 5.50 14.15
C PHE A 26 -15.22 3.98 14.17
N ALA A 27 -15.16 3.33 15.34
CA ALA A 27 -14.99 1.88 15.43
C ALA A 27 -16.20 1.13 14.84
N LEU A 28 -17.41 1.60 15.11
CA LEU A 28 -18.64 1.05 14.55
C LEU A 28 -18.71 1.26 13.03
N LEU A 29 -18.29 2.43 12.54
CA LEU A 29 -18.24 2.69 11.10
C LEU A 29 -17.19 1.79 10.43
N SER A 30 -16.02 1.59 11.06
CA SER A 30 -14.98 0.68 10.58
C SER A 30 -15.48 -0.77 10.49
N ALA A 31 -16.19 -1.23 11.53
CA ALA A 31 -16.81 -2.55 11.54
C ALA A 31 -17.90 -2.68 10.48
N TYR A 32 -18.74 -1.65 10.30
CA TYR A 32 -19.75 -1.58 9.26
C TYR A 32 -19.12 -1.68 7.87
N ILE A 33 -18.15 -0.82 7.56
CA ILE A 33 -17.42 -0.82 6.29
C ILE A 33 -16.79 -2.18 6.02
N SER A 34 -16.23 -2.84 7.04
CA SER A 34 -15.56 -4.14 6.86
C SER A 34 -16.56 -5.28 6.64
N ALA A 35 -17.63 -5.34 7.43
CA ALA A 35 -18.55 -6.48 7.47
C ALA A 35 -19.63 -6.48 6.37
N THR A 36 -20.02 -5.32 5.83
CA THR A 36 -21.16 -5.22 4.91
C THR A 36 -20.73 -5.05 3.44
N THR A 37 -21.59 -5.44 2.51
CA THR A 37 -21.41 -5.17 1.08
C THR A 37 -21.99 -3.81 0.75
N LEU A 38 -21.13 -2.80 0.66
CA LEU A 38 -21.51 -1.41 0.42
C LEU A 38 -21.39 -1.05 -1.06
N ASP A 39 -22.28 -0.19 -1.54
CA ASP A 39 -22.17 0.39 -2.87
C ASP A 39 -21.23 1.62 -2.87
N SER A 40 -20.87 2.07 -4.07
CA SER A 40 -19.96 3.18 -4.34
C SER A 40 -20.37 4.46 -3.62
N ILE A 41 -21.66 4.77 -3.55
CA ILE A 41 -22.18 5.98 -2.89
C ILE A 41 -21.98 5.90 -1.38
N GLU A 42 -22.35 4.78 -0.75
CA GLU A 42 -22.19 4.57 0.69
C GLU A 42 -20.72 4.62 1.11
N LEU A 43 -19.84 3.94 0.36
CA LEU A 43 -18.41 3.95 0.62
C LEU A 43 -17.82 5.36 0.52
N LEU A 44 -18.19 6.13 -0.50
CA LEU A 44 -17.69 7.49 -0.69
C LEU A 44 -18.22 8.47 0.37
N LEU A 45 -19.46 8.32 0.80
CA LEU A 45 -20.01 9.10 1.91
C LEU A 45 -19.31 8.75 3.24
N ALA A 46 -18.95 7.48 3.44
CA ALA A 46 -18.19 7.06 4.63
C ALA A 46 -16.76 7.62 4.60
N VAL A 47 -16.07 7.53 3.44
CA VAL A 47 -14.75 8.15 3.23
C VAL A 47 -14.79 9.64 3.52
N ARG A 48 -15.81 10.35 3.02
CA ARG A 48 -16.02 11.77 3.29
C ARG A 48 -16.18 12.06 4.77
N ALA A 49 -17.02 11.30 5.48
CA ALA A 49 -17.24 11.48 6.90
C ALA A 49 -15.95 11.29 7.70
N ILE A 50 -15.16 10.27 7.35
CA ILE A 50 -13.84 10.03 7.95
C ILE A 50 -12.88 11.19 7.64
N MET A 51 -12.79 11.63 6.39
CA MET A 51 -11.92 12.75 6.00
C MET A 51 -12.29 14.06 6.70
N ARG A 52 -13.58 14.33 6.93
CA ARG A 52 -14.02 15.47 7.73
C ARG A 52 -13.61 15.34 9.20
N SER A 53 -13.72 14.14 9.76
CA SER A 53 -13.27 13.89 11.15
C SER A 53 -11.75 14.02 11.35
N LEU A 54 -10.98 13.89 10.27
CA LEU A 54 -9.54 14.09 10.24
C LEU A 54 -9.17 15.54 9.84
N GLU A 55 -10.15 16.44 9.73
CA GLU A 55 -9.99 17.83 9.30
C GLU A 55 -9.33 18.01 7.91
N LEU A 56 -9.33 16.96 7.09
CA LEU A 56 -8.79 16.97 5.73
C LEU A 56 -9.74 17.67 4.74
N ILE A 57 -11.00 17.81 5.14
CA ILE A 57 -12.05 18.54 4.42
C ILE A 57 -12.61 19.58 5.38
N GLN A 58 -12.59 20.85 4.98
CA GLN A 58 -13.21 21.92 5.76
C GLN A 58 -14.73 21.92 5.59
N ASP A 59 -15.46 21.93 6.70
CA ASP A 59 -16.89 22.24 6.67
C ASP A 59 -17.07 23.75 6.47
N ARG A 60 -17.74 24.14 5.37
CA ARG A 60 -18.09 25.54 5.08
C ARG A 60 -18.89 26.23 6.20
N ASN A 61 -19.44 25.46 7.14
CA ASN A 61 -20.21 25.95 8.29
C ASN A 61 -19.39 26.06 9.59
N GLN A 62 -18.16 25.55 9.63
CA GLN A 62 -17.23 25.86 10.70
C GLN A 62 -16.42 27.09 10.29
N ASN A 63 -16.54 28.16 11.05
CA ASN A 63 -15.57 29.24 11.00
C ASN A 63 -14.18 28.62 11.25
N PRO A 64 -13.11 29.12 10.61
CA PRO A 64 -11.75 28.68 10.96
C PRO A 64 -11.58 28.77 12.47
N PRO A 65 -10.87 27.83 13.11
CA PRO A 65 -10.67 27.85 14.55
C PRO A 65 -10.24 29.26 14.93
N LYS A 66 -11.05 29.91 15.78
CA LYS A 66 -10.73 31.24 16.28
C LYS A 66 -9.45 31.09 17.08
N LEU A 67 -8.33 31.35 16.40
CA LEU A 67 -7.04 31.49 17.02
C LEU A 67 -7.23 32.58 18.08
N LEU A 68 -7.01 32.23 19.35
CA LEU A 68 -7.10 33.15 20.47
C LEU A 68 -5.93 34.13 20.38
N THR A 69 -5.98 35.06 19.43
CA THR A 69 -5.23 36.31 19.54
C THR A 69 -5.99 37.15 20.54
N HIS A 70 -5.60 37.06 21.82
CA HIS A 70 -5.83 38.14 22.77
C HIS A 70 -5.20 39.42 22.21
N SER A 71 -5.97 40.18 21.45
CA SER A 71 -5.72 41.60 21.23
C SER A 71 -6.99 42.33 21.68
N ASP A 72 -6.94 42.75 22.93
CA ASP A 72 -7.62 43.89 23.55
C ASP A 72 -9.00 44.28 23.03
N SER A 73 -9.95 44.21 23.96
CA SER A 73 -11.24 44.89 23.94
C SER A 73 -11.15 46.31 23.36
N PRO A 74 -12.19 46.77 22.63
CA PRO A 74 -12.19 48.08 22.02
C PRO A 74 -12.29 49.16 23.09
N THR A 75 -11.20 49.88 23.32
CA THR A 75 -11.22 51.18 24.01
C THR A 75 -11.99 52.18 23.14
N THR A 76 -13.30 52.28 23.34
CA THR A 76 -14.05 53.47 22.99
C THR A 76 -13.62 54.59 23.93
N ILE A 77 -12.69 55.42 23.43
CA ILE A 77 -12.39 56.72 24.03
C ILE A 77 -13.66 57.57 23.89
N ALA A 78 -14.43 57.65 24.98
CA ALA A 78 -15.44 58.68 25.18
C ALA A 78 -15.07 59.45 26.45
N VAL A 79 -14.81 60.74 26.24
CA VAL A 79 -14.49 61.76 27.22
C VAL A 79 -15.69 62.01 28.14
N ALA A 80 -15.53 61.88 29.46
CA ALA A 80 -16.16 62.77 30.47
C ALA A 80 -15.69 62.44 31.91
N GLY A 81 -15.21 63.47 32.62
CA GLY A 81 -15.48 63.67 34.05
C GLY A 81 -14.64 62.88 35.05
N ALA A 82 -13.73 63.59 35.72
CA ALA A 82 -13.20 63.21 37.01
C ALA A 82 -14.33 63.24 38.07
N GLU A 83 -14.38 62.22 38.93
CA GLU A 83 -14.54 62.27 40.39
C GLU A 83 -14.96 60.87 40.90
N ASP A 84 -14.46 60.50 42.07
CA ASP A 84 -14.76 59.30 42.86
C ASP A 84 -14.06 57.97 42.49
N ALA A 85 -12.78 57.95 42.88
CA ALA A 85 -12.13 56.74 43.36
C ALA A 85 -12.68 56.38 44.77
N ALA A 86 -13.52 55.35 44.87
CA ALA A 86 -13.58 54.38 45.98
C ALA A 86 -14.93 53.61 45.97
N ALA A 87 -14.98 52.46 45.28
CA ALA A 87 -15.82 51.29 45.63
C ALA A 87 -15.87 50.30 44.45
N ALA A 88 -14.80 49.54 44.23
CA ALA A 88 -14.86 48.33 43.40
C ALA A 88 -13.69 47.41 43.77
N ALA A 89 -13.70 46.92 45.01
CA ALA A 89 -12.81 45.87 45.47
C ALA A 89 -13.66 44.81 46.15
N GLU A 90 -14.51 44.13 45.38
CA GLU A 90 -15.19 42.88 45.75
C GLU A 90 -15.95 42.37 44.50
N ASN A 91 -15.28 41.53 43.69
CA ASN A 91 -15.87 40.48 42.82
C ASN A 91 -14.86 39.96 41.77
N ASN A 92 -13.66 39.53 42.21
CA ASN A 92 -12.68 38.86 41.33
C ASN A 92 -12.32 37.44 41.80
N ASN A 93 -13.17 36.78 42.60
CA ASN A 93 -12.92 35.41 43.06
C ASN A 93 -13.74 34.32 42.35
N ASP A 94 -14.70 34.67 41.49
CA ASP A 94 -15.52 33.68 40.77
C ASP A 94 -14.90 33.24 39.44
N ASP A 95 -13.97 34.03 38.88
CA ASP A 95 -13.37 33.74 37.57
C ASP A 95 -12.30 32.65 37.64
N SER A 96 -11.56 32.55 38.75
CA SER A 96 -10.51 31.53 38.92
C SER A 96 -11.07 30.12 39.12
N GLY A 97 -12.31 29.99 39.63
CA GLY A 97 -13.01 28.72 39.75
C GLY A 97 -13.66 28.28 38.43
N ALA A 98 -14.17 29.23 37.65
CA ALA A 98 -14.68 29.00 36.31
C ALA A 98 -13.56 28.53 35.36
N ILE A 99 -12.41 29.19 35.40
CA ILE A 99 -11.22 28.79 34.62
C ILE A 99 -10.70 27.42 35.06
N GLY A 100 -10.74 27.10 36.35
CA GLY A 100 -10.35 25.77 36.86
C GLY A 100 -11.29 24.66 36.35
N MET A 101 -12.60 24.89 36.41
CA MET A 101 -13.59 23.93 35.89
C MET A 101 -13.50 23.79 34.36
N GLU A 102 -13.24 24.88 33.64
CA GLU A 102 -13.00 24.83 32.19
C GLU A 102 -11.70 24.07 31.85
N LEU A 103 -10.64 24.25 32.65
CA LEU A 103 -9.38 23.52 32.47
C LEU A 103 -9.54 22.02 32.74
N ASP A 104 -10.23 21.64 33.81
CA ASP A 104 -10.54 20.24 34.12
C ASP A 104 -11.41 19.61 33.01
N THR A 105 -12.37 20.37 32.48
CA THR A 105 -13.23 19.93 31.36
C THR A 105 -12.41 19.75 30.06
N LEU A 106 -11.46 20.66 29.80
CA LEU A 106 -10.57 20.57 28.65
C LEU A 106 -9.58 19.42 28.78
N GLU A 107 -9.07 19.15 29.98
CA GLU A 107 -8.20 18.00 30.26
C GLU A 107 -8.96 16.67 30.05
N GLU A 108 -10.22 16.59 30.52
CA GLU A 108 -11.09 15.44 30.26
C GLU A 108 -11.37 15.27 28.75
N GLN A 109 -11.63 16.36 28.02
CA GLN A 109 -11.81 16.33 26.57
C GLN A 109 -10.54 15.91 25.81
N ILE A 110 -9.37 16.37 26.24
CA ILE A 110 -8.08 15.96 25.68
C ILE A 110 -7.86 14.48 25.95
N GLN A 111 -8.06 14.00 27.17
CA GLN A 111 -7.89 12.60 27.52
C GLN A 111 -8.88 11.69 26.78
N GLN A 112 -10.11 12.14 26.59
CA GLN A 112 -11.12 11.47 25.77
C GLN A 112 -10.69 11.43 24.30
N THR A 113 -10.19 12.54 23.75
CA THR A 113 -9.68 12.62 22.38
C THR A 113 -8.45 11.74 22.17
N GLU A 114 -7.52 11.75 23.12
CA GLU A 114 -6.36 10.86 23.14
C GLU A 114 -6.81 9.40 23.20
N SER A 115 -7.83 9.04 23.99
CA SER A 115 -8.36 7.68 23.99
C SER A 115 -8.94 7.28 22.62
N TYR A 116 -9.58 8.20 21.89
CA TYR A 116 -10.06 7.97 20.53
C TYR A 116 -8.95 7.86 19.48
N LEU A 117 -7.76 8.38 19.77
CA LEU A 117 -6.57 8.23 18.94
C LEU A 117 -5.75 6.98 19.33
N ASN A 118 -5.73 6.62 20.61
CA ASN A 118 -4.80 5.66 21.22
C ASN A 118 -5.40 4.26 21.48
N THR A 119 -6.71 4.06 21.23
CA THR A 119 -7.38 2.74 21.31
C THR A 119 -6.80 1.70 20.32
N SER A 120 -5.85 2.06 19.45
CA SER A 120 -5.13 1.12 18.56
C SER A 120 -3.87 0.47 19.15
N ASN A 121 -3.44 0.81 20.37
CA ASN A 121 -2.15 0.31 20.88
C ASN A 121 -2.21 -1.00 21.68
N TYR A 122 -3.41 -1.57 21.90
CA TYR A 122 -3.59 -2.82 22.67
C TYR A 122 -4.50 -3.83 21.92
N GLY A 123 -4.00 -4.34 20.80
CA GLY A 123 -4.65 -5.43 20.06
C GLY A 123 -4.05 -5.55 18.67
N GLY A 124 -3.12 -6.49 18.50
CA GLY A 124 -2.24 -6.55 17.34
C GLY A 124 -2.93 -6.51 15.99
N ILE A 125 -2.47 -5.58 15.15
CA ILE A 125 -2.00 -5.71 13.76
C ILE A 125 -1.77 -4.27 13.28
N GLY A 126 -0.50 -3.87 13.22
CA GLY A 126 0.10 -2.93 12.26
C GLY A 126 -0.54 -1.59 11.83
N ASP A 127 -1.64 -1.10 12.40
CA ASP A 127 -2.31 0.10 11.87
C ASP A 127 -1.96 1.37 12.67
N ALA A 128 -1.01 2.14 12.13
CA ALA A 128 -0.59 3.44 12.65
C ALA A 128 -1.69 4.53 12.56
N GLY A 129 -2.90 4.22 12.04
CA GLY A 129 -3.96 5.21 11.77
C GLY A 129 -5.19 5.17 12.69
N GLY A 130 -5.23 4.31 13.70
CA GLY A 130 -6.41 4.16 14.57
C GLY A 130 -7.64 3.61 13.84
N ALA A 131 -8.80 3.58 14.50
CA ALA A 131 -10.05 3.07 13.89
C ALA A 131 -10.45 3.81 12.59
N ARG A 132 -10.07 5.10 12.47
CA ARG A 132 -10.29 5.94 11.29
C ARG A 132 -9.39 5.56 10.11
N GLY A 133 -8.10 5.32 10.35
CA GLY A 133 -7.16 4.81 9.34
C GLY A 133 -7.58 3.43 8.83
N ALA A 134 -7.93 2.53 9.73
CA ALA A 134 -8.45 1.20 9.40
C ALA A 134 -9.71 1.28 8.53
N ALA A 135 -10.66 2.13 8.92
CA ALA A 135 -11.90 2.36 8.18
C ALA A 135 -11.64 2.91 6.77
N LEU A 136 -10.71 3.85 6.65
CA LEU A 136 -10.33 4.46 5.37
C LEU A 136 -9.62 3.46 4.46
N SER A 137 -8.69 2.66 5.01
CA SER A 137 -8.02 1.57 4.29
C SER A 137 -9.02 0.51 3.81
N ALA A 138 -9.95 0.08 4.67
CA ALA A 138 -11.00 -0.87 4.31
C ALA A 138 -11.95 -0.30 3.23
N ALA A 139 -12.32 0.98 3.32
CA ALA A 139 -13.15 1.63 2.32
C ALA A 139 -12.44 1.73 0.97
N PHE A 140 -11.15 2.11 0.96
CA PHE A 140 -10.34 2.12 -0.25
C PHE A 140 -10.26 0.74 -0.86
N ALA A 141 -9.96 -0.29 -0.07
CA ALA A 141 -9.88 -1.68 -0.52
C ALA A 141 -11.17 -2.12 -1.22
N LYS A 142 -12.35 -1.73 -0.71
CA LYS A 142 -13.64 -2.04 -1.36
C LYS A 142 -13.88 -1.23 -2.62
N LEU A 143 -13.53 0.05 -2.64
CA LEU A 143 -13.70 0.91 -3.81
C LEU A 143 -12.83 0.47 -5.01
N GLY A 144 -11.56 0.10 -4.77
CA GLY A 144 -10.64 -0.30 -5.84
C GLY A 144 -10.50 -1.82 -6.04
N GLY A 145 -10.89 -2.67 -5.09
CA GLY A 145 -10.76 -4.13 -5.14
C GLY A 145 -11.72 -4.86 -6.10
N GLY A 146 -12.39 -4.14 -6.99
CA GLY A 146 -13.27 -4.69 -8.02
C GLY A 146 -14.74 -4.85 -7.62
N ALA A 147 -15.11 -4.56 -6.36
CA ALA A 147 -16.51 -4.58 -5.92
C ALA A 147 -17.33 -3.44 -6.56
N CYS A 148 -16.70 -2.28 -6.80
CA CYS A 148 -17.33 -1.12 -7.40
C CYS A 148 -16.78 -0.86 -8.82
N PRO A 149 -17.64 -0.84 -9.87
CA PRO A 149 -17.23 -0.46 -11.23
C PRO A 149 -16.69 0.97 -11.29
N ALA A 150 -15.70 1.21 -12.15
CA ALA A 150 -15.09 2.54 -12.30
C ALA A 150 -16.12 3.61 -12.71
N THR A 151 -17.02 3.30 -13.64
CA THR A 151 -18.06 4.24 -14.12
C THR A 151 -19.02 4.64 -13.01
N SER A 152 -19.44 3.69 -12.17
CA SER A 152 -20.31 3.95 -11.01
C SER A 152 -19.58 4.82 -9.98
N THR A 153 -18.32 4.47 -9.67
CA THR A 153 -17.50 5.22 -8.70
C THR A 153 -17.28 6.67 -9.15
N ILE A 154 -17.00 6.91 -10.43
CA ILE A 154 -16.80 8.26 -10.99
C ILE A 154 -18.09 9.08 -10.93
N ALA A 155 -19.24 8.47 -11.27
CA ALA A 155 -20.54 9.12 -11.17
C ALA A 155 -20.89 9.47 -9.70
N ALA A 156 -20.65 8.53 -8.80
CA ALA A 156 -20.86 8.70 -7.36
C ALA A 156 -19.93 9.79 -6.80
N LEU A 157 -18.64 9.79 -7.16
CA LEU A 157 -17.69 10.84 -6.81
C LEU A 157 -18.20 12.22 -7.21
N ARG A 158 -18.65 12.41 -8.46
CA ARG A 158 -19.20 13.70 -8.93
C ARG A 158 -20.48 14.14 -8.20
N SER A 159 -21.27 13.18 -7.72
CA SER A 159 -22.51 13.48 -6.99
C SER A 159 -22.28 13.78 -5.51
N CYS A 160 -21.30 13.11 -4.91
CA CYS A 160 -21.01 13.24 -3.49
C CYS A 160 -20.02 14.39 -3.28
N PHE A 161 -18.88 14.38 -3.97
CA PHE A 161 -17.75 15.30 -3.73
C PHE A 161 -17.80 16.59 -4.53
N LYS A 162 -17.45 17.69 -3.83
CA LYS A 162 -17.06 18.95 -4.47
C LYS A 162 -15.63 18.82 -5.03
N PRO A 163 -15.25 19.60 -6.05
CA PRO A 163 -13.89 19.57 -6.61
C PRO A 163 -12.79 19.75 -5.56
N GLU A 164 -12.98 20.66 -4.59
CA GLU A 164 -12.04 20.91 -3.48
C GLU A 164 -11.88 19.65 -2.59
N GLU A 165 -12.98 19.00 -2.23
CA GLU A 165 -12.98 17.77 -1.43
C GLU A 165 -12.33 16.60 -2.19
N MET A 166 -12.49 16.54 -3.51
CA MET A 166 -11.79 15.56 -4.35
C MET A 166 -10.29 15.80 -4.37
N LEU A 167 -9.83 17.05 -4.38
CA LEU A 167 -8.40 17.37 -4.29
C LEU A 167 -7.83 16.93 -2.94
N SER A 168 -8.54 17.17 -1.83
CA SER A 168 -8.16 16.62 -0.51
C SER A 168 -8.03 15.10 -0.56
N LEU A 169 -8.93 14.39 -1.25
CA LEU A 169 -8.84 12.94 -1.41
C LEU A 169 -7.61 12.53 -2.23
N VAL A 170 -7.28 13.26 -3.30
CA VAL A 170 -6.04 13.02 -4.07
C VAL A 170 -4.81 13.25 -3.18
N TYR A 171 -4.79 14.26 -2.33
CA TYR A 171 -3.69 14.47 -1.38
C TYR A 171 -3.53 13.31 -0.39
N VAL A 172 -4.63 12.78 0.15
CA VAL A 172 -4.59 11.57 1.02
C VAL A 172 -3.98 10.38 0.28
N LEU A 173 -4.40 10.14 -0.95
CA LEU A 173 -3.87 9.05 -1.77
C LEU A 173 -2.38 9.25 -2.11
N ARG A 174 -1.92 10.49 -2.32
CA ARG A 174 -0.50 10.81 -2.49
C ARG A 174 0.31 10.54 -1.23
N VAL A 175 -0.23 10.88 -0.06
CA VAL A 175 0.41 10.57 1.23
C VAL A 175 0.57 9.06 1.40
N GLU A 176 -0.47 8.27 1.08
CA GLU A 176 -0.39 6.81 1.14
C GLU A 176 0.63 6.23 0.13
N LEU A 177 0.77 6.84 -1.05
CA LEU A 177 1.77 6.46 -2.04
C LEU A 177 3.21 6.72 -1.56
N VAL A 178 3.44 7.85 -0.87
CA VAL A 178 4.74 8.18 -0.27
C VAL A 178 5.04 7.29 0.95
N LYS A 179 4.06 7.11 1.85
CA LYS A 179 4.18 6.20 3.01
C LYS A 179 4.47 4.77 2.60
N GLY A 180 3.91 4.32 1.48
CA GLY A 180 4.22 3.02 0.90
C GLY A 180 5.63 2.91 0.29
N ALA A 181 6.46 3.95 0.42
CA ALA A 181 7.81 4.07 -0.13
C ALA A 181 7.92 3.87 -1.65
N TRP A 182 6.81 3.96 -2.39
CA TRP A 182 6.79 3.76 -3.85
C TRP A 182 7.55 4.83 -4.63
N THR A 183 7.72 6.02 -4.04
CA THR A 183 8.49 7.15 -4.62
C THR A 183 9.84 7.36 -3.94
N SER A 184 10.15 6.57 -2.92
CA SER A 184 11.41 6.68 -2.18
C SER A 184 12.53 5.98 -2.94
N ARG A 185 13.75 6.49 -2.81
CA ARG A 185 14.93 5.84 -3.40
C ARG A 185 15.35 4.68 -2.50
N TYR A 186 15.82 3.58 -3.09
CA TYR A 186 16.29 2.40 -2.36
C TYR A 186 17.47 2.65 -1.41
N LEU A 187 18.22 3.73 -1.60
CA LEU A 187 19.36 4.10 -0.75
C LEU A 187 18.98 5.08 0.38
N ASP A 188 17.77 5.63 0.33
CA ASP A 188 17.28 6.54 1.36
C ASP A 188 16.67 5.72 2.51
N TRP A 189 16.98 6.09 3.75
CA TRP A 189 16.38 5.48 4.93
C TRP A 189 14.87 5.77 4.98
N THR A 190 14.05 4.73 4.81
CA THR A 190 12.58 4.82 4.89
C THR A 190 12.07 4.54 6.29
N ASP A 191 10.79 4.84 6.54
CA ASP A 191 10.16 4.55 7.83
C ASP A 191 10.16 3.05 8.17
N PHE A 192 10.19 2.16 7.17
CA PHE A 192 10.32 0.71 7.33
C PHE A 192 11.69 0.28 7.90
N GLU A 193 12.76 1.04 7.61
CA GLU A 193 14.08 0.77 8.19
C GLU A 193 14.22 1.34 9.60
N ARG A 194 13.48 2.42 9.89
CA ARG A 194 13.48 3.09 11.19
C ARG A 194 12.64 2.36 12.22
N ASP A 195 11.49 1.81 11.84
CA ASP A 195 10.61 1.07 12.72
C ASP A 195 10.43 -0.38 12.22
N PRO A 196 11.07 -1.37 12.87
CA PRO A 196 10.97 -2.78 12.49
C PRO A 196 9.57 -3.39 12.75
N LYS A 197 8.64 -2.63 13.35
CA LYS A 197 7.24 -3.04 13.51
C LYS A 197 6.37 -2.66 12.32
N LEU A 198 6.88 -1.83 11.40
CA LEU A 198 6.14 -1.40 10.23
C LEU A 198 6.26 -2.48 9.14
N ASP A 199 5.15 -3.16 8.86
CA ASP A 199 5.10 -4.15 7.79
C ASP A 199 5.07 -3.46 6.42
N ALA A 200 5.73 -4.08 5.43
CA ALA A 200 5.67 -3.61 4.05
C ALA A 200 4.21 -3.57 3.54
N PRO A 201 3.85 -2.59 2.68
CA PRO A 201 2.51 -2.50 2.15
C PRO A 201 2.11 -3.79 1.40
N PRO A 202 0.86 -4.25 1.51
CA PRO A 202 0.39 -5.42 0.77
C PRO A 202 0.56 -5.27 -0.75
N ASP A 203 0.90 -6.36 -1.44
CA ASP A 203 1.23 -6.43 -2.89
C ASP A 203 0.18 -5.81 -3.85
N GLY A 204 -1.06 -5.61 -3.39
CA GLY A 204 -2.15 -5.02 -4.18
C GLY A 204 -2.40 -3.52 -3.99
N VAL A 205 -1.77 -2.87 -3.00
CA VAL A 205 -2.08 -1.49 -2.62
C VAL A 205 -1.72 -0.50 -3.72
N ILE A 206 -0.61 -0.71 -4.44
CA ILE A 206 -0.21 0.22 -5.52
C ILE A 206 -1.24 0.25 -6.66
N LYS A 207 -1.82 -0.90 -7.01
CA LYS A 207 -2.91 -0.99 -7.99
C LYS A 207 -4.16 -0.26 -7.49
N LEU A 208 -4.50 -0.47 -6.22
CA LEU A 208 -5.63 0.18 -5.57
C LEU A 208 -5.51 1.71 -5.61
N LEU A 209 -4.34 2.23 -5.24
CA LEU A 209 -4.04 3.66 -5.26
C LEU A 209 -4.10 4.22 -6.68
N ALA A 210 -3.52 3.52 -7.66
CA ALA A 210 -3.58 3.94 -9.06
C ALA A 210 -5.02 3.99 -9.60
N ASP A 211 -5.83 2.97 -9.31
CA ASP A 211 -7.24 2.91 -9.71
C ASP A 211 -8.06 4.05 -9.06
N LEU A 212 -7.85 4.33 -7.78
CA LEU A 212 -8.56 5.40 -7.07
C LEU A 212 -8.10 6.80 -7.51
N LEU A 213 -6.79 7.03 -7.67
CA LEU A 213 -6.24 8.27 -8.20
C LEU A 213 -6.79 8.57 -9.59
N GLY A 214 -6.78 7.57 -10.49
CA GLY A 214 -7.35 7.70 -11.84
C GLY A 214 -8.83 8.07 -11.80
N ARG A 215 -9.63 7.36 -10.99
CA ARG A 215 -11.07 7.65 -10.82
C ARG A 215 -11.32 9.05 -10.25
N CYS A 216 -10.48 9.54 -9.32
CA CYS A 216 -10.60 10.89 -8.78
C CYS A 216 -10.31 11.96 -9.85
N ILE A 217 -9.23 11.78 -10.62
CA ILE A 217 -8.86 12.71 -11.70
C ILE A 217 -9.95 12.75 -12.78
N ASP A 218 -10.47 11.58 -13.17
CA ASP A 218 -11.58 11.47 -14.12
C ASP A 218 -12.87 12.11 -13.58
N ALA A 219 -13.14 11.99 -12.28
CA ALA A 219 -14.30 12.59 -11.63
C ALA A 219 -14.22 14.12 -11.62
N ILE A 220 -13.06 14.71 -11.29
CA ILE A 220 -12.83 16.18 -11.32
C ILE A 220 -13.08 16.72 -12.73
N GLY A 221 -12.50 16.06 -13.74
CA GLY A 221 -12.62 16.42 -15.14
C GLY A 221 -12.08 17.82 -15.47
N PRO A 222 -12.07 18.23 -16.75
CA PRO A 222 -11.47 19.50 -17.18
C PRO A 222 -12.10 20.74 -16.52
N SER A 223 -13.41 20.70 -16.25
CA SER A 223 -14.14 21.81 -15.65
C SER A 223 -13.79 22.03 -14.18
N GLY A 224 -13.49 20.96 -13.43
CA GLY A 224 -13.14 21.06 -12.01
C GLY A 224 -11.79 21.76 -11.81
N TRP A 225 -10.81 21.46 -12.66
CA TRP A 225 -9.48 22.07 -12.63
C TRP A 225 -9.51 23.57 -12.93
N LEU A 226 -10.27 23.99 -13.96
CA LEU A 226 -10.39 25.41 -14.33
C LEU A 226 -11.13 26.24 -13.29
N LEU A 227 -12.20 25.69 -12.71
CA LEU A 227 -12.98 26.40 -11.70
C LEU A 227 -12.19 26.56 -10.39
N ASN A 228 -11.44 25.52 -9.99
CA ASN A 228 -10.62 25.58 -8.79
C ASN A 228 -9.47 26.60 -8.92
N ASP A 229 -8.81 26.63 -10.07
CA ASP A 229 -7.75 27.62 -10.37
C ASP A 229 -8.30 29.06 -10.35
N ALA A 230 -9.52 29.27 -10.87
CA ALA A 230 -10.18 30.58 -10.83
C ALA A 230 -10.63 31.01 -9.43
N ILE A 231 -11.05 30.05 -8.58
CA ILE A 231 -11.44 30.32 -7.18
C ILE A 231 -10.20 30.64 -6.33
N LEU A 232 -9.11 29.88 -6.49
CA LEU A 232 -7.85 30.10 -5.78
C LEU A 232 -7.18 31.40 -6.24
N ALA A 233 -7.16 31.69 -7.54
CA ALA A 233 -6.69 32.96 -8.08
C ALA A 233 -7.57 34.16 -7.65
N GLY A 234 -8.88 33.94 -7.43
CA GLY A 234 -9.82 34.95 -6.95
C GLY A 234 -9.75 35.23 -5.45
N ALA A 235 -9.43 34.22 -4.64
CA ALA A 235 -9.24 34.33 -3.19
C ALA A 235 -7.86 34.90 -2.80
N GLY A 236 -6.87 34.77 -3.69
CA GLY A 236 -5.49 35.24 -3.52
C GLY A 236 -5.20 36.69 -3.92
N ALA A 237 -6.22 37.53 -4.19
CA ALA A 237 -6.04 38.94 -4.56
C ALA A 237 -5.57 39.86 -3.40
N GLY A 238 -4.83 39.32 -2.44
CA GLY A 238 -4.31 40.02 -1.26
C GLY A 238 -2.93 39.57 -0.77
N GLY A 239 -2.18 38.78 -1.53
CA GLY A 239 -0.86 38.30 -1.11
C GLY A 239 0.19 38.45 -2.20
N ASP A 240 1.06 39.45 -2.01
CA ASP A 240 2.37 39.67 -2.65
C ASP A 240 2.53 39.34 -4.16
N GLY A 241 2.59 40.40 -4.96
CA GLY A 241 2.97 40.38 -6.36
C GLY A 241 4.45 40.02 -6.62
N SER A 242 4.94 38.90 -6.08
CA SER A 242 6.14 38.26 -6.60
C SER A 242 5.80 37.48 -7.87
N GLY A 243 5.64 38.24 -8.95
CA GLY A 243 5.58 37.70 -10.31
C GLY A 243 6.83 36.91 -10.63
N GLY A 244 6.78 35.59 -10.48
CA GLY A 244 7.70 34.64 -11.06
C GLY A 244 7.04 33.98 -12.26
N ALA A 245 7.57 34.23 -13.45
CA ALA A 245 7.06 33.72 -14.71
C ALA A 245 7.05 32.18 -14.77
N GLY A 246 5.89 31.58 -14.47
CA GLY A 246 5.53 30.22 -14.83
C GLY A 246 4.04 30.24 -15.16
N ALA A 247 3.68 30.05 -16.43
CA ALA A 247 2.31 30.11 -16.91
C ALA A 247 1.48 28.87 -16.52
N GLY A 248 1.58 28.42 -15.27
CA GLY A 248 0.77 27.38 -14.67
C GLY A 248 0.24 27.90 -13.34
N GLY A 249 -1.08 27.95 -13.17
CA GLY A 249 -1.67 28.22 -11.86
C GLY A 249 -1.30 27.15 -10.83
N GLU A 250 -1.71 27.32 -9.58
CA GLU A 250 -1.43 26.39 -8.47
C GLU A 250 -1.89 24.96 -8.79
N ALA A 251 -2.96 24.81 -9.58
CA ALA A 251 -3.41 23.53 -10.11
C ALA A 251 -2.40 22.89 -11.11
N GLY A 252 -1.72 23.70 -11.91
CA GLY A 252 -0.68 23.25 -12.85
C GLY A 252 0.56 22.72 -12.13
N ASP A 253 1.02 23.42 -11.10
CA ASP A 253 2.14 22.97 -10.26
C ASP A 253 1.79 21.68 -9.50
N PHE A 254 0.57 21.58 -8.98
CA PHE A 254 0.05 20.36 -8.36
C PHE A 254 0.08 19.16 -9.32
N ILE A 255 -0.43 19.32 -10.54
CA ILE A 255 -0.47 18.26 -11.55
C ILE A 255 0.97 17.89 -11.97
N ALA A 256 1.87 18.86 -12.09
CA ALA A 256 3.27 18.61 -12.40
C ALA A 256 3.94 17.77 -11.30
N ALA A 257 3.72 18.10 -10.03
CA ALA A 257 4.23 17.33 -8.90
C ALA A 257 3.66 15.89 -8.88
N LEU A 258 2.35 15.74 -9.04
CA LEU A 258 1.71 14.42 -9.10
C LEU A 258 2.25 13.58 -10.26
N LYS A 259 2.50 14.19 -11.43
CA LYS A 259 3.09 13.49 -12.58
C LYS A 259 4.50 12.97 -12.27
N LEU A 260 5.33 13.77 -11.59
CA LEU A 260 6.67 13.36 -11.20
C LEU A 260 6.63 12.18 -10.22
N GLU A 261 5.74 12.22 -9.22
CA GLU A 261 5.56 11.11 -8.27
C GLU A 261 5.10 9.82 -8.96
N VAL A 262 4.09 9.91 -9.84
CA VAL A 262 3.61 8.74 -10.59
C VAL A 262 4.67 8.19 -11.53
N SER A 263 5.49 9.06 -12.13
CA SER A 263 6.58 8.65 -13.01
C SER A 263 7.69 7.92 -12.24
N ALA A 264 8.05 8.42 -11.05
CA ALA A 264 9.01 7.74 -10.17
C ALA A 264 8.50 6.36 -9.72
N ALA A 265 7.22 6.26 -9.32
CA ALA A 265 6.62 4.99 -8.94
C ALA A 265 6.56 4.00 -10.13
N LEU A 266 6.26 4.49 -11.34
CA LEU A 266 6.22 3.66 -12.55
C LEU A 266 7.61 3.11 -12.90
N GLU A 267 8.65 3.95 -12.87
CA GLU A 267 10.04 3.52 -13.13
C GLU A 267 10.48 2.45 -12.13
N GLY A 268 10.14 2.63 -10.84
CA GLY A 268 10.40 1.62 -9.81
C GLY A 268 9.69 0.29 -10.07
N LEU A 269 8.44 0.32 -10.56
CA LEU A 269 7.68 -0.89 -10.93
C LEU A 269 8.26 -1.59 -12.16
N GLU A 270 8.68 -0.84 -13.17
CA GLU A 270 9.31 -1.39 -14.38
C GLU A 270 10.62 -2.11 -14.03
N GLU A 271 11.45 -1.49 -13.19
CA GLU A 271 12.69 -2.10 -12.70
C GLU A 271 12.39 -3.34 -11.83
N ALA A 272 11.37 -3.29 -10.97
CA ALA A 272 10.98 -4.43 -10.16
C ALA A 272 10.53 -5.62 -11.01
N VAL A 273 9.76 -5.38 -12.08
CA VAL A 273 9.34 -6.44 -13.03
C VAL A 273 10.55 -6.99 -13.80
N TYR A 274 11.46 -6.12 -14.23
CA TYR A 274 12.70 -6.52 -14.91
C TYR A 274 13.58 -7.42 -14.02
N LEU A 275 13.88 -6.97 -12.79
CA LEU A 275 14.67 -7.73 -11.82
C LEU A 275 13.97 -9.02 -11.40
N ARG A 276 12.65 -9.02 -11.22
CA ARG A 276 11.87 -10.23 -10.95
C ARG A 276 12.05 -11.28 -12.05
N GLY A 277 12.13 -10.86 -13.31
CA GLY A 277 12.42 -11.75 -14.44
C GLY A 277 13.79 -12.41 -14.30
N ILE A 278 14.84 -11.60 -14.14
CA ILE A 278 16.23 -12.08 -14.08
C ILE A 278 16.47 -12.93 -12.83
N VAL A 279 16.11 -12.41 -11.65
CA VAL A 279 16.31 -13.08 -10.37
C VAL A 279 15.43 -14.33 -10.29
N GLY A 280 14.19 -14.26 -10.77
CA GLY A 280 13.26 -15.39 -10.79
C GLY A 280 13.79 -16.56 -11.62
N GLU A 281 14.35 -16.29 -12.79
CA GLU A 281 14.98 -17.32 -13.63
C GLU A 281 16.25 -17.89 -12.99
N ALA A 282 17.10 -17.04 -12.42
CA ALA A 282 18.32 -17.46 -11.74
C ALA A 282 18.00 -18.36 -10.53
N VAL A 283 17.05 -17.97 -9.69
CA VAL A 283 16.60 -18.77 -8.53
C VAL A 283 16.02 -20.10 -8.99
N ARG A 284 15.19 -20.10 -10.04
CA ARG A 284 14.63 -21.34 -10.60
C ARG A 284 15.72 -22.28 -11.10
N TYR A 285 16.73 -21.77 -11.79
CA TYR A 285 17.88 -22.56 -12.22
C TYR A 285 18.62 -23.17 -11.03
N CYS A 286 18.95 -22.37 -10.02
CA CYS A 286 19.63 -22.84 -8.82
C CYS A 286 18.84 -23.94 -8.10
N GLN A 287 17.53 -23.78 -7.93
CA GLN A 287 16.67 -24.79 -7.31
C GLN A 287 16.66 -26.12 -8.08
N VAL A 288 16.65 -26.09 -9.41
CA VAL A 288 16.69 -27.30 -10.23
C VAL A 288 18.10 -27.92 -10.20
N ALA A 289 19.15 -27.10 -10.23
CA ALA A 289 20.53 -27.55 -10.15
C ALA A 289 20.84 -28.24 -8.82
N GLU A 290 20.40 -27.67 -7.69
CA GLU A 290 20.52 -28.28 -6.36
C GLU A 290 19.82 -29.63 -6.27
N LYS A 291 18.58 -29.73 -6.79
CA LYS A 291 17.83 -30.99 -6.86
C LYS A 291 18.57 -32.04 -7.68
N GLN A 292 19.17 -31.65 -8.81
CA GLN A 292 19.98 -32.57 -9.63
C GLN A 292 21.24 -33.03 -8.91
N GLN A 293 21.95 -32.14 -8.18
CA GLN A 293 23.13 -32.51 -7.40
C GLN A 293 22.79 -33.49 -6.27
N GLN A 294 21.74 -33.20 -5.50
CA GLN A 294 21.29 -34.10 -4.41
C GLN A 294 20.87 -35.48 -4.93
N GLN A 295 20.20 -35.54 -6.08
CA GLN A 295 19.80 -36.81 -6.69
C GLN A 295 20.98 -37.59 -7.30
N GLN A 296 22.00 -36.91 -7.84
CA GLN A 296 23.24 -37.57 -8.27
C GLN A 296 24.01 -38.17 -7.08
N GLN A 297 24.07 -37.46 -5.95
CA GLN A 297 24.66 -37.98 -4.72
C GLN A 297 23.86 -39.16 -4.15
N GLN A 298 22.52 -39.10 -4.17
CA GLN A 298 21.69 -40.24 -3.73
C GLN A 298 21.82 -41.46 -4.64
N GLN A 299 21.92 -41.29 -5.96
CA GLN A 299 22.16 -42.43 -6.88
C GLN A 299 23.53 -43.08 -6.64
N GLN A 300 24.56 -42.28 -6.35
CA GLN A 300 25.88 -42.80 -5.94
C GLN A 300 25.83 -43.49 -4.57
N ALA A 301 25.01 -43.00 -3.63
CA ALA A 301 24.79 -43.63 -2.33
C ALA A 301 23.98 -44.94 -2.43
N THR A 302 23.00 -45.03 -3.33
CA THR A 302 22.23 -46.28 -3.55
C THR A 302 23.04 -47.33 -4.31
N ASP A 303 23.85 -46.94 -5.30
CA ASP A 303 24.78 -47.88 -5.95
C ASP A 303 25.88 -48.37 -4.98
N THR A 304 26.19 -47.63 -3.90
CA THR A 304 27.10 -48.09 -2.84
C THR A 304 26.39 -48.85 -1.72
N ALA A 305 25.12 -48.57 -1.42
CA ALA A 305 24.33 -49.29 -0.41
C ALA A 305 23.80 -50.64 -0.92
N VAL A 306 23.40 -50.76 -2.20
CA VAL A 306 23.06 -52.06 -2.82
C VAL A 306 24.29 -52.98 -2.91
N VAL A 307 25.50 -52.42 -2.91
CA VAL A 307 26.76 -53.18 -2.83
C VAL A 307 26.99 -53.80 -1.44
N LEU A 308 26.38 -53.31 -0.37
CA LEU A 308 26.55 -53.91 0.97
C LEU A 308 25.67 -55.16 1.20
N ASP A 309 24.49 -55.25 0.58
CA ASP A 309 23.63 -56.44 0.70
C ASP A 309 23.94 -57.53 -0.36
N ASP A 310 24.41 -57.15 -1.55
CA ASP A 310 24.85 -58.11 -2.60
C ASP A 310 26.31 -58.57 -2.46
N ALA A 311 27.08 -58.01 -1.51
CA ALA A 311 28.50 -58.35 -1.27
C ALA A 311 28.73 -59.82 -0.88
N VAL A 312 27.69 -60.56 -0.49
CA VAL A 312 27.84 -61.99 -0.18
C VAL A 312 27.95 -62.84 -1.45
N ASN A 313 27.57 -62.36 -2.65
CA ASN A 313 27.43 -63.28 -3.79
C ASN A 313 27.95 -62.86 -5.18
N ASN A 314 28.59 -61.69 -5.39
CA ASN A 314 29.17 -61.42 -6.72
C ASN A 314 30.41 -60.50 -6.72
N LYS A 315 31.60 -61.10 -6.86
CA LYS A 315 32.92 -60.44 -6.77
C LYS A 315 33.33 -59.52 -7.94
N ASN A 316 32.43 -59.09 -8.82
CA ASN A 316 32.83 -58.42 -10.08
C ASN A 316 32.10 -57.10 -10.42
N LYS A 317 31.42 -56.43 -9.48
CA LYS A 317 30.81 -55.12 -9.77
C LYS A 317 31.75 -53.96 -9.46
N LYS A 318 32.40 -53.49 -10.53
CA LYS A 318 33.21 -52.27 -10.59
C LYS A 318 32.32 -51.02 -10.48
N SER A 319 32.53 -50.21 -9.45
CA SER A 319 31.89 -48.91 -9.28
C SER A 319 32.69 -47.84 -10.03
N ILE A 320 32.01 -47.05 -10.88
CA ILE A 320 32.58 -45.92 -11.62
C ILE A 320 32.33 -44.65 -10.81
N ILE A 321 33.40 -43.99 -10.36
CA ILE A 321 33.30 -42.69 -9.70
C ILE A 321 33.62 -41.60 -10.75
N PRO A 322 32.65 -40.81 -11.21
CA PRO A 322 32.93 -39.68 -12.08
C PRO A 322 33.69 -38.61 -11.30
N LEU A 323 34.92 -38.30 -11.71
CA LEU A 323 35.70 -37.21 -11.12
C LEU A 323 35.21 -35.89 -11.74
N HIS A 324 34.45 -35.09 -10.98
CA HIS A 324 34.06 -33.76 -11.43
C HIS A 324 35.25 -32.80 -11.21
N ILE A 325 35.93 -32.44 -12.30
CA ILE A 325 36.97 -31.42 -12.27
C ILE A 325 36.25 -30.07 -12.37
N PRO A 326 36.40 -29.14 -11.40
CA PRO A 326 35.81 -27.82 -11.50
C PRO A 326 36.42 -27.09 -12.71
N GLU A 327 35.57 -26.75 -13.67
CA GLU A 327 35.97 -25.99 -14.85
C GLU A 327 36.29 -24.54 -14.45
N PRO A 328 37.37 -23.92 -14.95
CA PRO A 328 37.57 -22.48 -14.80
C PRO A 328 36.42 -21.73 -15.48
N GLY A 329 35.59 -21.04 -14.67
CA GLY A 329 34.32 -20.44 -15.10
C GLY A 329 33.06 -21.03 -14.43
N ALA A 330 33.21 -22.10 -13.63
CA ALA A 330 32.11 -22.71 -12.87
C ALA A 330 31.50 -21.83 -11.77
N GLU A 331 32.13 -20.69 -11.45
CA GLU A 331 31.59 -19.68 -10.51
C GLU A 331 30.55 -18.76 -11.17
N ALA A 332 30.49 -18.72 -12.50
CA ALA A 332 29.51 -17.94 -13.24
C ALA A 332 28.26 -18.76 -13.59
N LEU A 333 27.10 -18.09 -13.70
CA LEU A 333 25.89 -18.71 -14.24
C LEU A 333 26.12 -19.16 -15.69
N PRO A 334 25.67 -20.36 -16.08
CA PRO A 334 25.80 -20.81 -17.45
C PRO A 334 24.92 -19.97 -18.39
N LEU A 335 25.44 -19.68 -19.60
CA LEU A 335 24.74 -18.89 -20.61
C LEU A 335 23.39 -19.48 -21.00
N GLY A 336 23.29 -20.81 -21.02
CA GLY A 336 22.02 -21.51 -21.06
C GLY A 336 21.66 -21.93 -19.64
N LEU A 337 20.63 -21.33 -19.05
CA LEU A 337 20.04 -21.72 -17.76
C LEU A 337 19.32 -23.09 -17.83
N LYS A 338 19.87 -24.02 -18.61
CA LYS A 338 19.44 -25.40 -18.72
C LYS A 338 20.33 -26.22 -17.84
N THR A 339 19.73 -26.91 -16.89
CA THR A 339 20.43 -27.92 -16.11
C THR A 339 20.76 -29.08 -17.04
N GLY A 340 22.04 -29.21 -17.41
CA GLY A 340 22.51 -29.95 -18.59
C GLY A 340 22.29 -31.46 -18.61
N ARG A 341 21.60 -32.06 -17.63
CA ARG A 341 21.32 -33.50 -17.57
C ARG A 341 19.97 -33.75 -16.92
N ASP A 342 18.90 -33.54 -17.67
CA ASP A 342 17.60 -34.05 -17.26
C ASP A 342 17.68 -35.58 -17.13
N ARG A 343 17.16 -36.08 -16.01
CA ARG A 343 17.11 -37.51 -15.73
C ARG A 343 16.33 -38.17 -16.86
N ILE A 344 16.92 -39.20 -17.44
CA ILE A 344 16.24 -40.04 -18.44
C ILE A 344 14.98 -40.59 -17.78
N SER A 345 13.81 -40.13 -18.23
CA SER A 345 12.52 -40.61 -17.72
C SER A 345 12.42 -42.13 -17.86
N ALA A 346 11.88 -42.81 -16.84
CA ALA A 346 11.64 -44.24 -16.88
C ALA A 346 10.58 -44.62 -17.93
N GLN A 347 9.72 -43.67 -18.30
CA GLN A 347 8.66 -43.84 -19.27
C GLN A 347 8.97 -43.08 -20.57
N LYS A 348 8.47 -43.62 -21.69
CA LYS A 348 8.45 -42.98 -23.00
C LYS A 348 7.03 -42.91 -23.54
N LEU A 349 6.78 -41.92 -24.39
CA LEU A 349 5.60 -41.93 -25.25
C LEU A 349 5.84 -42.83 -26.46
N ALA A 350 4.96 -43.80 -26.67
CA ALA A 350 4.90 -44.62 -27.87
C ALA A 350 4.02 -43.94 -28.95
N ALA A 351 4.03 -44.51 -30.16
CA ALA A 351 3.19 -44.05 -31.26
C ALA A 351 1.71 -44.16 -30.85
N GLY A 352 0.96 -43.05 -30.99
CA GLY A 352 -0.44 -42.98 -30.56
C GLY A 352 -0.67 -42.41 -29.15
N GLY A 353 0.39 -41.98 -28.44
CA GLY A 353 0.27 -41.30 -27.15
C GLY A 353 0.23 -42.23 -25.93
N GLU A 354 0.41 -43.53 -26.13
CA GLU A 354 0.54 -44.51 -25.06
C GLU A 354 1.85 -44.29 -24.27
N ILE A 355 1.79 -44.43 -22.94
CA ILE A 355 2.95 -44.29 -22.05
C ILE A 355 3.48 -45.70 -21.73
N VAL A 356 4.72 -45.98 -22.14
CA VAL A 356 5.37 -47.30 -21.99
C VAL A 356 6.68 -47.16 -21.22
N ASP A 357 7.02 -48.14 -20.40
CA ASP A 357 8.31 -48.17 -19.71
C ASP A 357 9.49 -48.32 -20.70
N ARG A 358 10.53 -47.53 -20.49
CA ARG A 358 11.76 -47.59 -21.28
C ARG A 358 12.54 -48.85 -20.95
N SER A 359 13.04 -49.50 -21.99
CA SER A 359 13.96 -50.62 -21.81
C SER A 359 15.30 -50.17 -21.22
N ALA A 360 15.98 -51.07 -20.51
CA ALA A 360 17.34 -50.82 -20.00
C ALA A 360 18.34 -50.49 -21.14
N ARG A 361 18.17 -51.11 -22.32
CA ARG A 361 18.98 -50.84 -23.51
C ARG A 361 18.81 -49.41 -24.01
N GLU A 362 17.56 -48.94 -24.10
CA GLU A 362 17.22 -47.58 -24.52
C GLU A 362 17.71 -46.54 -23.52
N THR A 363 17.54 -46.83 -22.22
CA THR A 363 18.07 -45.99 -21.14
C THR A 363 19.60 -45.89 -21.22
N GLY A 364 20.31 -46.99 -21.46
CA GLY A 364 21.76 -47.00 -21.68
C GLY A 364 22.19 -46.21 -22.91
N HIS A 365 21.44 -46.29 -24.01
CA HIS A 365 21.71 -45.52 -25.21
C HIS A 365 21.58 -44.01 -24.97
N LEU A 366 20.49 -43.56 -24.34
CA LEU A 366 20.31 -42.16 -23.97
C LEU A 366 21.39 -41.68 -22.99
N ARG A 367 21.81 -42.54 -22.05
CA ARG A 367 22.91 -42.23 -21.12
C ARG A 367 24.22 -42.04 -21.88
N SER A 368 24.50 -42.86 -22.89
CA SER A 368 25.71 -42.73 -23.71
C SER A 368 25.74 -41.45 -24.54
N GLN A 369 24.58 -40.94 -24.97
CA GLN A 369 24.49 -39.66 -25.68
C GLN A 369 24.72 -38.44 -24.75
N GLN A 370 24.48 -38.59 -23.45
CA GLN A 370 24.72 -37.53 -22.46
C GLN A 370 26.20 -37.40 -22.07
N VAL A 371 27.06 -38.34 -22.48
CA VAL A 371 28.51 -38.28 -22.23
C VAL A 371 29.16 -37.33 -23.25
N GLY A 372 29.96 -36.38 -22.75
CA GLY A 372 30.70 -35.45 -23.61
C GLY A 372 31.84 -36.13 -24.37
N ALA A 373 32.51 -35.38 -25.25
CA ALA A 373 33.62 -35.89 -26.06
C ALA A 373 34.79 -36.45 -25.22
N TYR A 374 34.98 -35.94 -24.00
CA TYR A 374 35.99 -36.38 -23.06
C TYR A 374 35.38 -36.57 -21.67
N SER A 375 35.69 -37.68 -21.01
CA SER A 375 35.33 -37.96 -19.62
C SER A 375 36.42 -38.81 -18.96
N LEU A 376 36.62 -38.61 -17.65
CA LEU A 376 37.54 -39.41 -16.84
C LEU A 376 36.72 -40.28 -15.89
N GLU A 377 36.63 -41.57 -16.22
CA GLU A 377 35.93 -42.58 -15.43
C GLU A 377 36.94 -43.38 -14.61
N ARG A 378 37.01 -43.14 -13.29
CA ARG A 378 37.85 -43.95 -12.41
C ARG A 378 37.08 -45.18 -11.95
N ILE A 379 37.61 -46.35 -12.28
CA ILE A 379 37.11 -47.63 -11.80
C ILE A 379 37.92 -48.04 -10.55
N THR A 380 37.24 -48.20 -9.42
CA THR A 380 37.82 -48.86 -8.24
C THR A 380 37.56 -50.36 -8.31
N ILE A 381 38.62 -51.16 -8.14
CA ILE A 381 38.60 -52.64 -8.22
C ILE A 381 38.64 -53.23 -6.82
#